data_AF-A0A3M2ZXY5-F1
#
_entry.id   AF-A0A3M2ZXY5-F1
#
_cell.length_a   1.000
_cell.length_b   1.000
_cell.length_c   1.000
_cell.angle_alpha   90.00
_cell.angle_beta   90.00
_cell.angle_gamma   90.00
#
_symmetry.space_group_name_H-M   'P 1'
#
loop_
_entity.id
_entity.type
_entity.pdbx_description
1 polymer ?
#
loop_
_entity_poly.entity_id
_entity_poly.type
_entity_poly.pdbx_seq_one_letter_code
_entity_poly.pdbx_strand_id
1 'polypeptide(L)'
;MYTVISARDPRWSDMTHTYINLWVLFAEFKDTYGEVPFSASPNDSAAHGVDLFNRALAGEFGPVLEPTEEAVLQQVTSQRNNLSSNATYRIHSLLDELDILQDAIAMNLVTEEQLKSVPAINAELYAFRLYRVRLSLIDTLPGYPRKFDWPVAPAQPFVYVPPSE
;
A
#
# COMPACT_ATOMS: atom_id res chain seq x y z
N MET A 1 14.01 9.63 27.49
CA MET A 1 14.40 8.23 27.28
C MET A 1 13.67 7.42 28.34
N TYR A 2 12.91 6.40 27.96
CA TYR A 2 12.23 5.53 28.92
C TYR A 2 13.07 4.31 29.25
N THR A 3 12.90 3.80 30.45
CA THR A 3 13.69 2.68 30.97
C THR A 3 12.95 1.38 30.74
N VAL A 4 13.51 0.48 29.92
CA VAL A 4 12.92 -0.82 29.64
C VAL A 4 13.19 -1.78 30.79
N ILE A 5 12.13 -2.27 31.46
CA ILE A 5 12.21 -3.33 32.46
C ILE A 5 12.26 -4.70 31.78
N SER A 6 11.33 -4.95 30.87
CA SER A 6 11.23 -6.20 30.13
C SER A 6 10.59 -5.98 28.77
N ALA A 7 10.92 -6.85 27.82
CA ALA A 7 10.31 -6.92 26.51
C ALA A 7 10.13 -8.39 26.10
N ARG A 8 9.08 -8.68 25.33
CA ARG A 8 8.78 -10.05 24.87
C ARG A 8 7.97 -10.07 23.56
N ASP A 9 7.90 -11.27 22.98
CA ASP A 9 7.20 -11.58 21.73
C ASP A 9 7.59 -10.63 20.59
N PRO A 10 8.90 -10.44 20.32
CA PRO A 10 9.34 -9.59 19.21
C PRO A 10 8.88 -10.19 17.89
N ARG A 11 8.27 -9.36 17.04
CA ARG A 11 7.71 -9.77 15.75
C ARG A 11 7.86 -8.66 14.72
N TRP A 12 8.22 -9.00 13.49
CA TRP A 12 8.18 -8.03 12.41
C TRP A 12 6.77 -7.46 12.22
N SER A 13 6.68 -6.15 12.00
CA SER A 13 5.41 -5.45 11.74
C SER A 13 4.80 -5.80 10.39
N ASP A 14 5.65 -6.15 9.43
CA ASP A 14 5.33 -6.36 8.04
C ASP A 14 6.35 -7.28 7.37
N MET A 15 6.04 -7.72 6.15
CA MET A 15 6.92 -8.58 5.36
C MET A 15 8.20 -7.88 4.86
N THR A 16 8.34 -6.57 5.04
CA THR A 16 9.53 -5.80 4.65
C THR A 16 10.55 -5.68 5.78
N HIS A 17 10.21 -6.19 6.96
CA HIS A 17 11.09 -6.22 8.14
C HIS A 17 11.62 -4.84 8.51
N THR A 18 10.73 -3.84 8.50
CA THR A 18 11.11 -2.43 8.77
C THR A 18 10.93 -2.01 10.23
N TYR A 19 9.97 -2.61 10.95
CA TYR A 19 9.74 -2.37 12.38
C TYR A 19 9.54 -3.68 13.12
N ILE A 20 9.88 -3.69 14.41
CA ILE A 20 9.60 -4.82 15.31
C ILE A 20 8.51 -4.38 16.29
N ASN A 21 7.41 -5.11 16.31
CA ASN A 21 6.38 -5.02 17.33
C ASN A 21 6.73 -5.94 18.50
N LEU A 22 6.60 -5.43 19.72
CA LEU A 22 6.87 -6.17 20.94
C LEU A 22 5.99 -5.64 22.08
N TRP A 23 5.83 -6.47 23.10
CA TRP A 23 5.26 -6.04 24.37
C TRP A 23 6.36 -5.54 25.28
N VAL A 24 6.22 -4.34 25.83
CA VAL A 24 7.25 -3.67 26.62
C VAL A 24 6.69 -3.18 27.94
N LEU A 25 7.41 -3.47 29.02
CA LEU A 25 7.18 -2.87 30.33
C LEU A 25 8.21 -1.76 30.56
N PHE A 26 7.75 -0.52 30.56
CA PHE A 26 8.59 0.63 30.91
C PHE A 26 8.49 0.95 32.41
N ALA A 27 9.61 1.31 33.03
CA ALA A 27 9.66 1.60 34.47
C ALA A 27 8.75 2.77 34.85
N GLU A 28 8.64 3.76 33.98
CA GLU A 28 7.85 4.97 34.15
C GLU A 28 6.33 4.69 34.12
N PHE A 29 5.91 3.58 33.51
CA PHE A 29 4.50 3.28 33.24
C PHE A 29 4.01 1.98 33.90
N LYS A 30 4.89 1.23 34.57
CA LYS A 30 4.59 -0.10 35.10
C LYS A 30 3.36 -0.15 36.01
N ASP A 31 3.16 0.88 36.84
CA ASP A 31 2.09 0.90 37.84
C ASP A 31 0.78 1.51 37.29
N THR A 32 0.82 2.11 36.10
CA THR A 32 -0.34 2.78 35.48
C THR A 32 -0.86 2.02 34.27
N TYR A 33 0.02 1.66 33.34
CA TYR A 33 -0.33 0.99 32.09
C TYR A 33 0.13 -0.46 32.06
N GLY A 34 1.06 -0.84 32.93
CA GLY A 34 1.68 -2.16 32.89
C GLY A 34 2.47 -2.33 31.59
N GLU A 35 2.36 -3.52 30.99
CA GLU A 35 2.99 -3.85 29.73
C GLU A 35 2.17 -3.28 28.56
N VAL A 36 2.83 -2.60 27.63
CA VAL A 36 2.20 -1.90 26.50
C VAL A 36 2.73 -2.42 25.17
N PRO A 37 1.93 -2.40 24.09
CA PRO A 37 2.44 -2.68 22.76
C PRO A 37 3.34 -1.53 22.30
N PHE A 38 4.48 -1.86 21.70
CA PHE A 38 5.44 -0.88 21.19
C PHE A 38 5.97 -1.32 19.82
N SER A 39 6.10 -0.37 18.90
CA SER A 39 6.68 -0.58 17.56
C SER A 39 8.05 0.09 17.50
N ALA A 40 9.12 -0.71 17.59
CA ALA A 40 10.49 -0.24 17.55
C ALA A 40 11.00 -0.13 16.10
N SER A 41 11.76 0.93 15.82
CA SER A 41 12.36 1.22 14.51
C SER A 41 13.84 1.54 14.63
N PRO A 42 14.69 1.20 13.65
CA PRO A 42 16.05 1.72 13.59
C PRO A 42 16.08 3.24 13.37
N ASN A 43 14.99 3.82 12.85
CA ASN A 43 14.85 5.24 12.55
C ASN A 43 13.92 5.96 13.56
N ASP A 44 13.73 5.40 14.76
CA ASP A 44 12.85 5.99 15.76
C ASP A 44 13.37 7.37 16.21
N SER A 45 12.46 8.34 16.31
CA SER A 45 12.74 9.67 16.86
C SER A 45 13.21 9.63 18.32
N ALA A 46 12.80 8.60 19.07
CA ALA A 46 13.14 8.43 20.45
C ALA A 46 14.24 7.37 20.63
N ALA A 47 15.30 7.72 21.36
CA ALA A 47 16.47 6.86 21.56
C ALA A 47 16.15 5.45 22.11
N HIS A 48 15.10 5.31 22.93
CA HIS A 48 14.69 4.02 23.49
C HIS A 48 14.06 3.09 22.44
N GLY A 49 13.44 3.63 21.38
CA GLY A 49 12.91 2.83 20.28
C GLY A 49 14.03 2.21 19.44
N VAL A 50 15.08 2.98 19.16
CA VAL A 50 16.29 2.48 18.47
C VAL A 50 17.01 1.42 19.32
N ASP A 51 17.15 1.66 20.62
CA ASP A 51 17.75 0.68 21.56
C ASP A 51 16.96 -0.65 21.57
N LEU A 52 15.63 -0.58 21.74
CA LEU A 52 14.75 -1.74 21.73
C LEU A 52 14.84 -2.53 20.43
N PHE A 53 14.88 -1.86 19.28
CA PHE A 53 15.02 -2.51 17.98
C PHE A 53 16.33 -3.31 17.90
N ASN A 54 17.46 -2.70 18.27
CA ASN A 54 18.77 -3.35 18.22
C ASN A 54 18.87 -4.52 19.21
N ARG A 55 18.31 -4.39 20.42
CA ARG A 55 18.28 -5.45 21.43
C ARG A 55 17.39 -6.64 21.00
N ALA A 56 16.25 -6.36 20.38
CA ALA A 56 15.40 -7.39 19.79
C ALA A 56 16.12 -8.14 18.66
N LEU A 57 16.80 -7.42 17.76
CA LEU A 57 17.63 -8.04 16.70
C LEU A 57 18.79 -8.87 17.24
N ALA A 58 19.40 -8.43 18.35
CA ALA A 58 20.43 -9.20 19.04
C ALA A 58 19.89 -10.46 19.73
N GLY A 59 18.56 -10.66 19.73
CA GLY A 59 17.91 -11.84 20.33
C GLY A 59 17.72 -11.74 21.84
N GLU A 60 17.90 -10.56 22.44
CA GLU A 60 17.78 -10.38 23.91
C GLU A 60 16.38 -10.77 24.43
N PHE A 61 15.35 -10.62 23.59
CA PHE A 61 13.95 -10.91 23.92
C PHE A 61 13.42 -12.17 23.23
N GLY A 62 14.31 -13.05 22.78
CA GLY A 62 13.99 -14.19 21.93
C GLY A 62 14.08 -13.87 20.44
N PRO A 63 13.82 -14.86 19.57
CA PRO A 63 13.88 -14.68 18.12
C PRO A 63 12.78 -13.73 17.65
N VAL A 64 13.11 -12.82 16.73
CA VAL A 64 12.12 -11.99 16.05
C VAL A 64 11.28 -12.86 15.12
N LEU A 65 10.00 -13.01 15.42
CA LEU A 65 9.08 -13.83 14.66
C LEU A 65 8.57 -13.09 13.41
N GLU A 66 8.14 -13.86 12.41
CA GLU A 66 7.43 -13.30 11.25
C GLU A 66 6.07 -12.70 11.64
N PRO A 67 5.54 -11.75 10.85
CA PRO A 67 4.23 -11.17 11.08
C PRO A 67 3.15 -12.25 11.10
N THR A 68 2.13 -12.07 11.96
CA THR A 68 0.97 -12.98 11.99
C THR A 68 0.25 -12.96 10.65
N GLU A 69 -0.47 -14.03 10.33
CA GLU A 69 -1.24 -14.08 9.09
C GLU A 69 -2.29 -12.97 9.00
N GLU A 70 -2.93 -12.63 10.13
CA GLU A 70 -3.85 -11.50 10.23
C GLU A 70 -3.18 -10.16 9.91
N ALA A 71 -1.98 -9.90 10.45
CA ALA A 71 -1.24 -8.68 10.16
C ALA A 71 -0.87 -8.58 8.67
N VAL A 72 -0.44 -9.70 8.06
CA VAL A 72 -0.17 -9.75 6.62
C VAL A 72 -1.44 -9.47 5.81
N LEU A 73 -2.56 -10.10 6.15
CA LEU A 73 -3.85 -9.88 5.48
C LEU A 73 -4.31 -8.42 5.58
N GLN A 74 -4.16 -7.80 6.76
CA GLN A 74 -4.50 -6.40 6.97
C GLN A 74 -3.62 -5.48 6.12
N GLN A 75 -2.30 -5.75 6.06
CA GLN A 75 -1.36 -4.98 5.25
C GLN A 75 -1.70 -5.08 3.76
N VAL A 76 -1.87 -6.30 3.25
CA VAL A 76 -2.21 -6.54 1.84
C VAL A 76 -3.57 -5.93 1.49
N THR A 77 -4.56 -6.06 2.36
CA THR A 77 -5.88 -5.44 2.18
C THR A 77 -5.79 -3.91 2.11
N SER A 78 -5.02 -3.31 3.01
CA SER A 78 -4.81 -1.86 3.04
C SER A 78 -4.13 -1.37 1.76
N GLN A 79 -3.07 -2.07 1.30
CA GLN A 79 -2.38 -1.74 0.06
C GLN A 79 -3.29 -1.87 -1.16
N ARG A 80 -4.05 -2.97 -1.28
CA ARG A 80 -5.06 -3.17 -2.34
C ARG A 80 -6.07 -2.02 -2.37
N ASN A 81 -6.58 -1.62 -1.21
CA ASN A 81 -7.58 -0.56 -1.11
C ASN A 81 -7.00 0.78 -1.57
N ASN A 82 -5.77 1.12 -1.14
CA ASN A 82 -5.08 2.34 -1.58
C ASN A 82 -4.85 2.38 -3.11
N LEU A 83 -4.40 1.26 -3.70
CA LEU A 83 -4.22 1.14 -5.14
C LEU A 83 -5.56 1.24 -5.90
N SER A 84 -6.61 0.62 -5.37
CA SER A 84 -7.97 0.65 -5.96
C SER A 84 -8.60 2.04 -5.90
N SER A 85 -8.37 2.78 -4.81
CA SER A 85 -8.80 4.16 -4.65
C SER A 85 -8.10 5.09 -5.65
N ASN A 86 -6.78 4.96 -5.81
CA ASN A 86 -6.03 5.72 -6.82
C ASN A 86 -6.50 5.41 -8.26
N ALA A 87 -6.71 4.13 -8.58
CA ALA A 87 -7.25 3.73 -9.88
C ALA A 87 -8.66 4.32 -10.12
N THR A 88 -9.51 4.33 -9.09
CA THR A 88 -10.86 4.90 -9.17
C THR A 88 -10.82 6.41 -9.38
N TYR A 89 -9.92 7.13 -8.71
CA TYR A 89 -9.73 8.56 -8.94
C TYR A 89 -9.35 8.86 -10.40
N ARG A 90 -8.39 8.11 -10.98
CA ARG A 90 -8.02 8.29 -12.38
C ARG A 90 -9.16 7.93 -13.34
N ILE A 91 -9.92 6.87 -13.04
CA ILE A 91 -11.11 6.49 -13.82
C ILE A 91 -12.14 7.63 -13.85
N HIS A 92 -12.44 8.26 -12.71
CA HIS A 92 -13.39 9.37 -12.68
C HIS A 92 -12.86 10.58 -13.47
N SER A 93 -11.59 10.94 -13.30
CA SER A 93 -10.96 12.01 -14.09
C SER A 93 -11.07 11.77 -15.61
N LEU A 94 -10.84 10.55 -16.07
CA LEU A 94 -10.95 10.19 -17.49
C LEU A 94 -12.40 10.17 -17.99
N LEU A 95 -13.35 9.79 -17.13
CA LEU A 95 -14.77 9.83 -17.45
C LEU A 95 -15.27 11.26 -17.60
N ASP A 96 -14.89 12.15 -16.68
CA ASP A 96 -15.26 13.57 -16.74
C ASP A 96 -14.67 14.24 -18.00
N GLU A 97 -13.41 13.93 -18.34
CA GLU A 97 -12.78 14.41 -19.57
C GLU A 97 -13.51 13.90 -20.82
N LEU A 98 -13.84 12.61 -20.85
CA LEU A 98 -14.53 12.00 -21.98
C LEU A 98 -15.95 12.55 -22.16
N ASP A 99 -16.68 12.80 -21.06
CA ASP A 99 -18.02 13.38 -21.07
C ASP A 99 -18.04 14.76 -21.74
N ILE A 100 -17.13 15.65 -21.32
CA ILE A 100 -16.97 16.98 -21.92
C ILE A 100 -16.60 16.89 -23.41
N LEU A 101 -15.71 15.96 -23.78
CA LEU A 101 -15.34 15.77 -25.19
C LEU A 101 -16.51 15.25 -26.03
N GLN A 102 -17.33 14.36 -25.49
CA GLN A 102 -18.52 13.84 -26.16
C GLN A 102 -19.57 14.93 -26.39
N ASP A 103 -19.79 15.80 -25.39
CA ASP A 103 -20.64 16.98 -25.55
C ASP A 103 -20.10 17.94 -26.63
N ALA A 104 -18.79 18.21 -26.62
CA ALA A 104 -18.15 19.04 -27.64
C ALA A 104 -18.27 18.44 -29.05
N ILE A 105 -18.17 17.12 -29.19
CA ILE A 105 -18.41 16.41 -30.45
C ILE A 105 -19.87 16.60 -30.88
N ALA A 106 -20.83 16.34 -29.99
CA ALA A 106 -22.25 16.46 -30.28
C ALA A 106 -22.68 17.88 -30.70
N MET A 107 -22.02 18.89 -30.13
CA MET A 107 -22.25 20.30 -30.46
C MET A 107 -21.45 20.80 -31.67
N ASN A 108 -20.62 19.96 -32.30
CA ASN A 108 -19.66 20.34 -33.35
C ASN A 108 -18.68 21.46 -32.92
N LEU A 109 -18.27 21.45 -31.65
CA LEU A 109 -17.33 22.40 -31.04
C LEU A 109 -15.93 21.81 -30.80
N VAL A 110 -15.74 20.51 -31.06
CA VAL A 110 -14.48 19.79 -30.83
C VAL A 110 -13.38 20.23 -31.81
N THR A 111 -12.13 20.33 -31.33
CA THR A 111 -10.96 20.52 -32.21
C THR A 111 -10.47 19.19 -32.81
N GLU A 112 -9.71 19.23 -33.90
CA GLU A 112 -9.11 18.00 -34.45
C GLU A 112 -8.19 17.28 -33.46
N GLU A 113 -7.47 18.03 -32.62
CA GLU A 113 -6.57 17.49 -31.60
C GLU A 113 -7.36 16.76 -30.51
N GLN A 114 -8.44 17.37 -30.02
CA GLN A 114 -9.36 16.76 -29.07
C GLN A 114 -10.02 15.51 -29.64
N LEU A 115 -10.41 15.53 -30.92
CA LEU A 115 -10.99 14.36 -31.56
C LEU A 115 -9.98 13.20 -31.65
N LYS A 116 -8.71 13.51 -31.95
CA LYS A 116 -7.62 12.52 -32.01
C LYS A 116 -7.21 11.97 -30.64
N SER A 117 -7.54 12.65 -29.53
CA SER A 117 -7.22 12.15 -28.18
C SER A 117 -8.23 11.12 -27.66
N VAL A 118 -9.47 11.10 -28.18
CA VAL A 118 -10.55 10.21 -27.72
C VAL A 118 -10.14 8.72 -27.66
N PRO A 119 -9.47 8.14 -28.67
CA PRO A 119 -9.01 6.75 -28.59
C PRO A 119 -8.01 6.50 -27.45
N ALA A 120 -7.10 7.45 -27.20
CA ALA A 120 -6.12 7.34 -26.13
C ALA A 120 -6.78 7.40 -24.74
N ILE A 121 -7.74 8.31 -24.53
CA ILE A 121 -8.51 8.44 -23.29
C ILE A 121 -9.29 7.14 -23.01
N ASN A 122 -9.96 6.59 -24.03
CA ASN A 122 -10.68 5.33 -23.89
C ASN A 122 -9.75 4.14 -23.57
N ALA A 123 -8.58 4.08 -24.20
CA ALA A 123 -7.58 3.06 -23.93
C ALA A 123 -7.04 3.14 -22.50
N GLU A 124 -6.76 4.35 -22.01
CA GLU A 124 -6.33 4.58 -20.63
C GLU A 124 -7.43 4.19 -19.63
N LEU A 125 -8.66 4.61 -19.88
CA LEU A 125 -9.83 4.28 -19.07
C LEU A 125 -10.01 2.76 -18.95
N TYR A 126 -9.89 2.03 -20.06
CA TYR A 126 -9.95 0.58 -20.06
C TYR A 126 -8.79 -0.03 -19.25
N ALA A 127 -7.57 0.46 -19.42
CA ALA A 127 -6.40 -0.04 -18.70
C ALA A 127 -6.57 0.10 -17.17
N PHE A 128 -7.05 1.25 -16.68
CA PHE A 128 -7.32 1.43 -15.25
C PHE A 128 -8.48 0.59 -14.74
N ARG A 129 -9.54 0.39 -15.53
CA ARG A 129 -10.65 -0.52 -15.18
C ARG A 129 -10.16 -1.96 -15.06
N LEU A 130 -9.38 -2.44 -16.02
CA LEU A 130 -8.77 -3.76 -15.99
C LEU A 130 -7.84 -3.93 -14.77
N TYR A 131 -7.01 -2.92 -14.50
CA TYR A 131 -6.15 -2.90 -13.31
C TYR A 131 -6.95 -3.01 -12.01
N ARG A 132 -8.02 -2.22 -11.85
CA ARG A 132 -8.88 -2.28 -10.66
C ARG A 132 -9.57 -3.64 -10.50
N VAL A 133 -10.00 -4.27 -11.60
CA VAL A 133 -10.54 -5.63 -11.56
C VAL A 133 -9.47 -6.64 -11.11
N ARG A 134 -8.25 -6.56 -11.66
CA ARG A 134 -7.14 -7.42 -11.22
C ARG A 134 -6.82 -7.24 -9.73
N LEU A 135 -6.87 -6.01 -9.21
CA LEU A 135 -6.70 -5.74 -7.78
C LEU A 135 -7.79 -6.40 -6.92
N SER A 136 -9.04 -6.45 -7.40
CA SER A 136 -10.13 -7.13 -6.67
C SER A 136 -9.99 -8.66 -6.63
N LEU A 137 -9.11 -9.23 -7.45
CA LEU A 137 -8.93 -10.68 -7.59
C LEU A 137 -7.60 -11.18 -7.02
N ILE A 138 -6.85 -10.35 -6.27
CA ILE A 138 -5.52 -10.73 -5.77
C ILE A 138 -5.54 -11.92 -4.81
N ASP A 139 -6.67 -12.15 -4.14
CA ASP A 139 -6.90 -13.29 -3.24
C ASP A 139 -7.00 -14.63 -3.99
N THR A 140 -7.24 -14.59 -5.30
CA THR A 140 -7.21 -15.77 -6.18
C THR A 140 -5.81 -16.12 -6.70
N LEU A 141 -4.82 -15.26 -6.45
CA LEU A 141 -3.47 -15.46 -6.97
C LEU A 141 -2.69 -16.50 -6.15
N PRO A 142 -1.88 -17.36 -6.79
CA PRO A 142 -1.00 -18.28 -6.09
C PRO A 142 -0.08 -17.58 -5.10
N GLY A 143 -0.03 -18.08 -3.87
CA GLY A 143 0.85 -17.55 -2.82
C GLY A 143 0.30 -16.35 -2.06
N TYR A 144 -0.93 -15.90 -2.33
CA TYR A 144 -1.62 -14.95 -1.47
C TYR A 144 -1.71 -15.47 -0.02
N PRO A 145 -1.52 -14.63 1.01
CA PRO A 145 -1.18 -13.20 0.95
C PRO A 145 0.33 -12.89 1.02
N ARG A 146 1.20 -13.89 1.11
CA ARG A 146 2.63 -13.68 1.45
C ARG A 146 3.55 -13.53 0.24
N LYS A 147 3.27 -14.22 -0.86
CA LYS A 147 4.18 -14.32 -2.01
C LYS A 147 3.37 -14.42 -3.30
N PHE A 148 2.79 -13.30 -3.70
CA PHE A 148 2.07 -13.14 -4.96
C PHE A 148 2.57 -11.91 -5.71
N ASP A 149 2.41 -11.91 -7.02
CA ASP A 149 2.74 -10.76 -7.85
C ASP A 149 1.57 -9.77 -7.88
N TRP A 150 1.85 -8.54 -7.50
CA TRP A 150 0.84 -7.48 -7.57
C TRP A 150 0.50 -7.16 -9.03
N PRO A 151 -0.78 -6.89 -9.35
CA PRO A 151 -1.15 -6.34 -10.64
C PRO A 151 -0.32 -5.07 -10.94
N VAL A 152 0.18 -4.94 -12.16
CA VAL A 152 0.94 -3.77 -12.60
C VAL A 152 -0.03 -2.65 -13.00
N ALA A 153 0.17 -1.46 -12.43
CA ALA A 153 -0.62 -0.28 -12.79
C ALA A 153 -0.32 0.17 -14.23
N PRO A 154 -1.29 0.79 -14.93
CA PRO A 154 -1.03 1.45 -16.21
C PRO A 154 0.08 2.50 -16.08
N ALA A 155 0.90 2.64 -17.12
CA ALA A 155 2.00 3.61 -17.14
C ALA A 155 1.50 5.05 -16.98
N GLN A 156 2.30 5.89 -16.32
CA GLN A 156 2.09 7.33 -16.23
C GLN A 156 3.37 8.06 -16.64
N PRO A 157 3.38 8.82 -17.76
CA PRO A 157 2.24 9.09 -18.65
C PRO A 157 1.79 7.83 -19.41
N PHE A 158 0.50 7.76 -19.74
CA PHE A 158 -0.06 6.65 -20.51
C PHE A 158 0.41 6.73 -21.97
N VAL A 159 0.91 5.60 -22.49
CA VAL A 159 1.37 5.52 -23.88
C VAL A 159 0.34 4.76 -24.70
N TYR A 160 -0.38 5.49 -25.54
CA TYR A 160 -1.29 4.90 -26.52
C TYR A 160 -0.54 4.64 -27.83
N VAL A 161 -0.55 3.39 -28.27
CA VAL A 161 -0.08 3.00 -29.61
C VAL A 161 -1.32 2.65 -30.44
N PRO A 162 -1.65 3.44 -31.47
CA PRO A 162 -2.75 3.11 -32.38
C PRO A 162 -2.54 1.72 -33.00
N PRO A 163 -3.61 0.95 -33.24
CA PRO A 163 -3.51 -0.27 -34.05
C PRO A 163 -2.86 0.07 -35.41
N SER A 164 -1.90 -0.76 -35.85
CA SER A 164 -1.35 -0.64 -37.21
C SER A 164 -2.46 -0.89 -38.23
N GLU A 165 -2.55 -0.02 -39.25
CA GLU A 165 -3.45 -0.18 -40.41
C GLU A 165 -3.21 -1.49 -41.17
#